data_AF-A0A5P9HWU0-F1
#
_entry.id   AF-A0A5P9HWU0-F1
#
_cell.length_a   1.000
_cell.length_b   1.000
_cell.length_c   1.000
_cell.angle_alpha   90.00
_cell.angle_beta   90.00
_cell.angle_gamma   90.00
#
_symmetry.space_group_name_H-M   'P 1'
#
loop_
_entity.id
_entity.type
_entity.pdbx_description
1 polymer ?
#
loop_
_entity_poly.entity_id
_entity_poly.type
_entity_poly.pdbx_seq_one_letter_code
_entity_poly.pdbx_strand_id
1 'polypeptide(L)'
;MKKKILKILLCMGLIFTLVPFQPSINASTINENIMLVDLENLVKSHLEENQLNHHLSVETYTEYLMSLLIEDADPILANHPNYEQILYYAAEYIYELEKLQTAAITNPEVLDEIENFDLGDKLDSTLKEIKHEIAQEENQIEEDIKSFRETSIQPIKLMENVNNGGKIGIQDIGGSGWNGAAAASYAYDWYKKRNSQYDSHTLNCTNFVSQAIHAGGMSEKKLSPLPRHIYDTTSYWYSDRTHECVGSNSCRYHYHEATSWIRVVDFYSYWSKTKNVTISSTKSTIVSNSLVGDVVQLKRASDGRWFHSMIVNRKANGTIYLAGNTNDTYDKPLTDISAQSFRVIKFR
;
A
#
# COMPACT_ATOMS: atom_id res chain seq x y z
N MET A 1 -47.34 -58.95 -42.88
CA MET A 1 -46.35 -58.73 -41.81
C MET A 1 -46.22 -57.23 -41.52
N LYS A 2 -46.40 -56.84 -40.26
CA LYS A 2 -45.94 -55.58 -39.59
C LYS A 2 -46.31 -54.26 -40.30
N LYS A 3 -47.35 -53.53 -39.88
CA LYS A 3 -47.51 -52.65 -38.70
C LYS A 3 -47.55 -51.18 -39.16
N LYS A 4 -48.64 -50.53 -38.76
CA LYS A 4 -49.01 -49.10 -38.84
C LYS A 4 -47.86 -48.14 -38.48
N ILE A 5 -47.91 -46.90 -38.98
CA ILE A 5 -48.16 -45.68 -38.17
C ILE A 5 -47.97 -44.40 -39.00
N LEU A 6 -49.04 -43.59 -38.96
CA LEU A 6 -49.20 -42.19 -39.33
C LEU A 6 -48.18 -41.29 -38.59
N LYS A 7 -47.53 -40.35 -39.27
CA LYS A 7 -46.81 -39.24 -38.62
C LYS A 7 -47.41 -37.89 -39.03
N ILE A 8 -48.19 -37.36 -38.11
CA ILE A 8 -48.50 -35.94 -37.95
C ILE A 8 -47.40 -35.37 -37.02
N LEU A 9 -46.81 -34.23 -37.37
CA LEU A 9 -46.02 -33.35 -36.49
C LEU A 9 -46.23 -31.93 -37.04
N LEU A 10 -47.26 -31.18 -36.64
CA LEU A 10 -47.40 -30.35 -35.43
C LEU A 10 -46.22 -29.39 -35.18
N CYS A 11 -46.37 -28.17 -35.70
CA CYS A 11 -45.60 -26.99 -35.32
C CYS A 11 -45.83 -26.67 -33.84
N MET A 12 -44.77 -26.66 -33.03
CA MET A 12 -44.78 -26.05 -31.69
C MET A 12 -43.93 -24.78 -31.74
N GLY A 13 -44.62 -23.64 -31.62
CA GLY A 13 -43.98 -22.34 -31.39
C GLY A 13 -43.36 -22.31 -30.00
N LEU A 14 -42.09 -21.92 -29.95
CA LEU A 14 -41.41 -21.56 -28.72
C LEU A 14 -41.86 -20.15 -28.32
N ILE A 15 -42.67 -20.08 -27.27
CA ILE A 15 -42.98 -18.85 -26.56
C ILE A 15 -41.76 -18.53 -25.68
N PHE A 16 -40.95 -17.57 -26.10
CA PHE A 16 -39.95 -16.94 -25.24
C PHE A 16 -40.68 -16.04 -24.24
N THR A 17 -40.90 -16.53 -23.02
CA THR A 17 -41.23 -15.65 -21.90
C THR A 17 -39.96 -14.93 -21.46
N LEU A 18 -39.79 -13.70 -21.94
CA LEU A 18 -38.87 -12.72 -21.37
C LEU A 18 -39.31 -12.44 -19.93
N VAL A 19 -38.70 -13.13 -18.97
CA VAL A 19 -38.70 -12.67 -17.59
C VAL A 19 -37.73 -11.49 -17.55
N PRO A 20 -38.17 -10.25 -17.26
CA PRO A 20 -37.24 -9.16 -17.07
C PRO A 20 -36.36 -9.49 -15.86
N PHE A 21 -35.09 -9.72 -16.13
CA PHE A 21 -34.04 -9.77 -15.12
C PHE A 21 -33.99 -8.37 -14.50
N GLN A 22 -34.64 -8.18 -13.35
CA GLN A 22 -34.40 -6.99 -12.55
C GLN A 22 -33.09 -7.22 -11.81
N PRO A 23 -32.04 -6.44 -12.06
CA PRO A 23 -30.89 -6.46 -11.18
C PRO A 23 -31.36 -5.85 -9.85
N SER A 24 -31.45 -6.68 -8.80
CA SER A 24 -31.57 -6.21 -7.43
C SER A 24 -30.22 -5.59 -7.03
N ILE A 25 -29.97 -4.37 -7.48
CA ILE A 25 -28.95 -3.51 -6.89
C ILE A 25 -29.60 -2.91 -5.65
N ASN A 26 -29.64 -3.68 -4.55
CA ASN A 26 -29.58 -3.03 -3.25
C ASN A 26 -28.13 -2.58 -3.10
N ALA A 27 -27.81 -1.40 -3.63
CA ALA A 27 -26.68 -0.65 -3.14
C ALA A 27 -26.99 -0.41 -1.67
N SER A 28 -26.42 -1.24 -0.79
CA SER A 28 -26.38 -0.92 0.64
C SER A 28 -25.67 0.43 0.73
N THR A 29 -26.44 1.50 0.89
CA THR A 29 -25.87 2.82 1.16
C THR A 29 -25.07 2.70 2.44
N ILE A 30 -23.74 2.71 2.29
CA ILE A 30 -22.79 2.73 3.41
C ILE A 30 -23.23 3.85 4.35
N ASN A 31 -23.48 3.54 5.62
CA ASN A 31 -23.75 4.55 6.63
C ASN A 31 -22.44 5.29 6.94
N GLU A 32 -22.26 6.47 6.36
CA GLU A 32 -21.06 7.29 6.54
C GLU A 32 -21.10 8.16 7.82
N ASN A 33 -22.24 8.21 8.52
CA ASN A 33 -22.36 8.94 9.79
C ASN A 33 -22.00 8.07 11.00
N ILE A 34 -21.59 6.81 10.80
CA ILE A 34 -21.08 5.97 11.88
C ILE A 34 -19.75 6.53 12.40
N MET A 35 -19.56 6.50 13.72
CA MET A 35 -18.34 6.98 14.36
C MET A 35 -17.26 5.89 14.33
N LEU A 36 -15.98 6.28 14.29
CA LEU A 36 -14.88 5.32 14.36
C LEU A 36 -14.89 4.53 15.68
N VAL A 37 -15.28 5.14 16.80
CA VAL A 37 -15.44 4.44 18.08
C VAL A 37 -16.45 3.30 18.02
N ASP A 38 -17.55 3.45 17.26
CA ASP A 38 -18.55 2.39 17.10
C ASP A 38 -18.00 1.22 16.28
N LEU A 39 -17.18 1.52 15.27
CA LEU A 39 -16.52 0.51 14.43
C LEU A 39 -15.42 -0.22 15.21
N GLU A 40 -14.65 0.48 16.02
CA GLU A 40 -13.68 -0.12 16.91
C GLU A 40 -14.35 -1.09 17.90
N ASN A 41 -15.42 -0.64 18.56
CA ASN A 41 -16.17 -1.46 19.50
C ASN A 41 -16.74 -2.69 18.82
N LEU A 42 -17.25 -2.57 17.58
CA LEU A 42 -17.70 -3.71 16.77
C LEU A 42 -16.59 -4.75 16.57
N VAL A 43 -15.38 -4.32 16.20
CA VAL A 43 -14.25 -5.23 16.01
C VAL A 43 -13.84 -5.87 17.34
N LYS A 44 -13.72 -5.07 18.41
CA LYS A 44 -13.34 -5.58 19.75
C LYS A 44 -14.37 -6.59 20.28
N SER A 45 -15.67 -6.29 20.20
CA SER A 45 -16.73 -7.22 20.60
C SER A 45 -16.71 -8.50 19.77
N HIS A 46 -16.50 -8.41 18.45
CA HIS A 46 -16.37 -9.59 17.60
C HIS A 46 -15.20 -10.49 18.02
N LEU A 47 -14.03 -9.89 18.32
CA LEU A 47 -12.87 -10.63 18.78
C LEU A 47 -13.11 -11.30 20.14
N GLU A 48 -13.80 -10.64 21.06
CA GLU A 48 -14.17 -11.20 22.36
C GLU A 48 -15.16 -12.36 22.23
N GLU A 49 -16.25 -12.17 21.48
CA GLU A 49 -17.32 -13.17 21.29
C GLU A 49 -16.80 -14.46 20.62
N ASN A 50 -15.82 -14.33 19.73
CA ASN A 50 -15.22 -15.45 19.00
C ASN A 50 -13.95 -16.00 19.67
N GLN A 51 -13.60 -15.54 20.88
CA GLN A 51 -12.41 -15.96 21.64
C GLN A 51 -11.09 -15.77 20.85
N LEU A 52 -11.04 -14.71 20.03
CA LEU A 52 -9.88 -14.29 19.26
C LEU A 52 -9.07 -13.20 19.99
N ASN A 53 -9.50 -12.79 21.18
CA ASN A 53 -8.91 -11.71 21.96
C ASN A 53 -7.70 -12.12 22.83
N HIS A 54 -7.21 -13.35 22.73
CA HIS A 54 -6.10 -13.82 23.55
C HIS A 54 -4.81 -13.03 23.22
N HIS A 55 -4.39 -12.16 24.16
CA HIS A 55 -3.21 -11.30 24.05
C HIS A 55 -3.23 -10.31 22.87
N LEU A 56 -4.29 -9.51 22.74
CA LEU A 56 -4.36 -8.37 21.82
C LEU A 56 -3.34 -7.28 22.18
N SER A 57 -2.09 -7.47 21.79
CA SER A 57 -1.10 -6.40 21.66
C SER A 57 -1.41 -5.55 20.42
N VAL A 58 -0.84 -4.34 20.33
CA VAL A 58 -0.90 -3.52 19.11
C VAL A 58 -0.38 -4.29 17.89
N GLU A 59 0.67 -5.10 18.06
CA GLU A 59 1.22 -5.96 16.99
C GLU A 59 0.18 -6.97 16.47
N THR A 60 -0.38 -7.81 17.36
CA THR A 60 -1.37 -8.83 16.95
C THR A 60 -2.68 -8.23 16.43
N TYR A 61 -3.11 -7.10 16.98
CA TYR A 61 -4.28 -6.39 16.48
C TYR A 61 -4.03 -5.78 15.09
N THR A 62 -2.85 -5.20 14.88
CA THR A 62 -2.41 -4.68 13.58
C THR A 62 -2.34 -5.79 12.54
N GLU A 63 -1.77 -6.95 12.88
CA GLU A 63 -1.72 -8.12 12.00
C GLU A 63 -3.13 -8.59 11.62
N TYR A 64 -4.05 -8.66 12.60
CA TYR A 64 -5.44 -9.00 12.36
C TYR A 64 -6.11 -8.02 11.40
N LEU A 65 -6.04 -6.71 11.66
CA LEU A 65 -6.62 -5.69 10.78
C LEU A 65 -5.99 -5.74 9.38
N MET A 66 -4.67 -5.93 9.27
CA MET A 66 -3.98 -6.09 8.00
C MET A 66 -4.47 -7.33 7.23
N SER A 67 -4.76 -8.43 7.93
CA SER A 67 -5.29 -9.66 7.31
C SER A 67 -6.71 -9.46 6.76
N LEU A 68 -7.56 -8.65 7.43
CA LEU A 68 -8.86 -8.25 6.90
C LEU A 68 -8.67 -7.43 5.62
N LEU A 69 -7.75 -6.46 5.64
CA LEU A 69 -7.50 -5.57 4.51
C LEU A 69 -6.94 -6.34 3.28
N ILE A 70 -6.01 -7.28 3.49
CA ILE A 70 -5.36 -7.98 2.38
C ILE A 70 -6.19 -9.17 1.89
N GLU A 71 -6.91 -9.90 2.74
CA GLU A 71 -7.40 -11.25 2.41
C GLU A 71 -8.84 -11.54 2.84
N ASP A 72 -9.55 -10.59 3.45
CA ASP A 72 -10.85 -10.87 4.11
C ASP A 72 -10.78 -12.07 5.06
N ALA A 73 -9.69 -12.16 5.84
CA ALA A 73 -9.30 -13.37 6.56
C ALA A 73 -10.29 -13.85 7.66
N ASP A 74 -11.31 -13.05 8.00
CA ASP A 74 -12.38 -13.40 8.94
C ASP A 74 -13.74 -13.50 8.22
N PRO A 75 -14.19 -14.71 7.83
CA PRO A 75 -15.45 -14.91 7.14
C PRO A 75 -16.69 -14.56 7.97
N ILE A 76 -16.60 -14.59 9.32
CA ILE A 76 -17.73 -14.24 10.19
C ILE A 76 -17.91 -12.73 10.15
N LEU A 77 -16.83 -11.98 10.37
CA LEU A 77 -16.84 -10.53 10.31
C LEU A 77 -17.15 -10.02 8.90
N ALA A 78 -16.68 -10.72 7.86
CA ALA A 78 -16.96 -10.38 6.45
C ALA A 78 -18.45 -10.38 6.08
N ASN A 79 -19.29 -11.09 6.85
CA ASN A 79 -20.74 -11.10 6.68
C ASN A 79 -21.47 -10.02 7.52
N HIS A 80 -20.73 -9.24 8.30
CA HIS A 80 -21.33 -8.20 9.15
C HIS A 80 -21.88 -7.04 8.28
N PRO A 81 -23.07 -6.47 8.60
CA PRO A 81 -23.65 -5.38 7.81
C PRO A 81 -22.77 -4.13 7.68
N ASN A 82 -21.86 -3.93 8.64
CA ASN A 82 -20.90 -2.82 8.64
C ASN A 82 -19.48 -3.22 8.20
N TYR A 83 -19.29 -4.39 7.55
CA TYR A 83 -17.95 -4.87 7.22
C TYR A 83 -17.15 -3.89 6.35
N GLU A 84 -17.80 -3.27 5.36
CA GLU A 84 -17.14 -2.25 4.54
C GLU A 84 -16.65 -1.07 5.38
N GLN A 85 -17.44 -0.58 6.34
CA GLN A 85 -17.04 0.49 7.27
C GLN A 85 -15.90 0.05 8.20
N ILE A 86 -15.92 -1.21 8.67
CA ILE A 86 -14.83 -1.79 9.47
C ILE A 86 -13.52 -1.77 8.68
N LEU A 87 -13.54 -2.00 7.37
CA LEU A 87 -12.34 -1.91 6.53
C LEU A 87 -11.80 -0.48 6.41
N TYR A 88 -12.65 0.55 6.45
CA TYR A 88 -12.17 1.94 6.56
C TYR A 88 -11.53 2.20 7.92
N TYR A 89 -12.16 1.75 9.01
CA TYR A 89 -11.57 1.83 10.35
C TYR A 89 -10.20 1.14 10.39
N ALA A 90 -10.11 -0.08 9.85
CA ALA A 90 -8.86 -0.84 9.80
C ALA A 90 -7.78 -0.07 9.04
N ALA A 91 -8.10 0.49 7.86
CA ALA A 91 -7.14 1.25 7.08
C ALA A 91 -6.72 2.57 7.78
N GLU A 92 -7.63 3.23 8.50
CA GLU A 92 -7.32 4.43 9.28
C GLU A 92 -6.44 4.12 10.50
N TYR A 93 -6.71 3.01 11.20
CA TYR A 93 -5.86 2.53 12.30
C TYR A 93 -4.41 2.32 11.83
N ILE A 94 -4.21 1.65 10.69
CA ILE A 94 -2.88 1.45 10.10
C ILE A 94 -2.22 2.79 9.75
N TYR A 95 -2.98 3.72 9.16
CA TYR A 95 -2.47 5.04 8.77
C TYR A 95 -2.01 5.88 9.97
N GLU A 96 -2.80 5.92 11.04
CA GLU A 96 -2.46 6.66 12.26
C GLU A 96 -1.31 5.99 13.03
N LEU A 97 -1.23 4.65 13.04
CA LEU A 97 -0.08 3.94 13.59
C LEU A 97 1.21 4.24 12.80
N GLU A 98 1.16 4.32 11.47
CA GLU A 98 2.32 4.77 10.66
C GLU A 98 2.74 6.20 11.05
N LYS A 99 1.77 7.10 11.28
CA LYS A 99 2.06 8.48 11.72
C LYS A 99 2.77 8.49 13.07
N LEU A 100 2.23 7.79 14.07
CA LEU A 100 2.83 7.71 15.40
C LEU A 100 4.23 7.11 15.36
N GLN A 101 4.41 6.01 14.62
CA GLN A 101 5.72 5.38 14.42
C GLN A 101 6.75 6.37 13.86
N THR A 102 6.34 7.29 12.99
CA THR A 102 7.24 8.31 12.44
C THR A 102 7.45 9.54 13.31
N ALA A 103 6.52 9.82 14.24
CA ALA A 103 6.70 10.83 15.27
C ALA A 103 7.68 10.37 16.37
N ALA A 104 7.98 9.07 16.41
CA ALA A 104 8.62 8.38 17.53
C ALA A 104 10.08 8.73 17.84
N ILE A 105 10.65 9.77 17.24
CA ILE A 105 12.09 9.99 17.41
C ILE A 105 12.47 11.43 17.72
N THR A 106 11.84 11.92 18.78
CA THR A 106 12.45 12.91 19.67
C THR A 106 12.42 12.50 21.15
N ASN A 107 11.68 11.45 21.51
CA ASN A 107 11.46 11.05 22.90
C ASN A 107 11.42 9.51 23.03
N PRO A 108 12.28 8.88 23.85
CA PRO A 108 12.21 7.44 24.17
C PRO A 108 10.87 6.97 24.73
N GLU A 109 10.03 7.88 25.24
CA GLU A 109 8.67 7.59 25.71
C GLU A 109 7.71 7.15 24.58
N VAL A 110 8.03 7.38 23.30
CA VAL A 110 7.15 6.98 22.18
C VAL A 110 7.12 5.47 21.94
N LEU A 111 8.09 4.70 22.45
CA LEU A 111 7.99 3.23 22.43
C LEU A 111 6.79 2.75 23.27
N ASP A 112 6.59 3.36 24.45
CA ASP A 112 5.44 3.06 25.30
C ASP A 112 4.13 3.53 24.63
N GLU A 113 4.16 4.63 23.87
CA GLU A 113 3.00 5.10 23.09
C GLU A 113 2.62 4.14 21.96
N ILE A 114 3.60 3.54 21.25
CA ILE A 114 3.33 2.54 20.21
C ILE A 114 2.78 1.26 20.82
N GLU A 115 3.31 0.81 21.96
CA GLU A 115 2.83 -0.41 22.64
C GLU A 115 1.40 -0.27 23.17
N ASN A 116 0.96 0.97 23.47
CA ASN A 116 -0.37 1.29 23.97
C ASN A 116 -1.22 2.08 22.96
N PHE A 117 -0.90 1.99 21.67
CA PHE A 117 -1.53 2.81 20.63
C PHE A 117 -3.06 2.58 20.55
N ASP A 118 -3.78 3.70 20.52
CA ASP A 118 -5.17 3.80 20.10
C ASP A 118 -5.35 5.01 19.16
N LEU A 119 -6.53 5.13 18.58
CA LEU A 119 -6.86 6.21 17.64
C LEU A 119 -7.08 7.58 18.31
N GLY A 120 -7.10 7.67 19.65
CA GLY A 120 -7.28 8.91 20.41
C GLY A 120 -8.49 9.72 19.95
N ASP A 121 -8.29 11.03 19.78
CA ASP A 121 -9.31 11.97 19.30
C ASP A 121 -9.90 11.60 17.94
N LYS A 122 -9.21 10.76 17.15
CA LYS A 122 -9.71 10.28 15.86
C LYS A 122 -10.93 9.38 16.02
N LEU A 123 -11.11 8.71 17.17
CA LEU A 123 -12.27 7.88 17.46
C LEU A 123 -13.59 8.65 17.42
N ASP A 124 -13.54 9.96 17.69
CA ASP A 124 -14.70 10.86 17.66
C ASP A 124 -15.05 11.35 16.24
N SER A 125 -14.33 10.89 15.21
CA SER A 125 -14.64 11.22 13.82
C SER A 125 -15.67 10.27 13.23
N THR A 126 -16.59 10.82 12.42
CA THR A 126 -17.46 10.03 11.54
C THR A 126 -16.69 9.50 10.33
N LEU A 127 -17.15 8.39 9.75
CA LEU A 127 -16.58 7.87 8.51
C LEU A 127 -16.58 8.91 7.38
N LYS A 128 -17.61 9.76 7.32
CA LYS A 128 -17.71 10.86 6.35
C LYS A 128 -16.58 11.88 6.50
N GLU A 129 -16.23 12.26 7.73
CA GLU A 129 -15.13 13.19 8.00
C GLU A 129 -13.78 12.57 7.62
N ILE A 130 -13.58 11.28 7.93
CA ILE A 130 -12.38 10.54 7.52
C ILE A 130 -12.23 10.52 6.00
N LYS A 131 -13.30 10.19 5.26
CA LYS A 131 -13.29 10.22 3.79
C LYS A 131 -12.98 11.61 3.24
N HIS A 132 -13.49 12.67 3.88
CA HIS A 132 -13.20 14.04 3.47
C HIS A 132 -11.72 14.39 3.65
N GLU A 133 -11.14 14.03 4.78
CA GLU A 133 -9.71 14.22 5.06
C GLU A 133 -8.83 13.46 4.07
N ILE A 134 -9.14 12.18 3.82
CA ILE A 134 -8.45 11.37 2.81
C ILE A 134 -8.43 12.07 1.45
N ALA A 135 -9.59 12.57 1.02
CA ALA A 135 -9.69 13.26 -0.26
C ALA A 135 -8.88 14.56 -0.30
N GLN A 136 -8.85 15.32 0.79
CA GLN A 136 -8.05 16.55 0.90
C GLN A 136 -6.55 16.24 0.81
N GLU A 137 -6.08 15.24 1.56
CA GLU A 137 -4.67 14.84 1.54
C GLU A 137 -4.25 14.28 0.18
N GLU A 138 -5.05 13.39 -0.43
CA GLU A 138 -4.75 12.86 -1.76
C GLU A 138 -4.69 13.97 -2.81
N ASN A 139 -5.62 14.93 -2.77
CA ASN A 139 -5.59 16.07 -3.68
C ASN A 139 -4.32 16.92 -3.49
N GLN A 140 -3.94 17.22 -2.25
CA GLN A 140 -2.72 17.99 -1.97
C GLN A 140 -1.48 17.27 -2.50
N ILE A 141 -1.38 15.95 -2.31
CA ILE A 141 -0.26 15.15 -2.80
C ILE A 141 -0.19 15.18 -4.34
N GLU A 142 -1.33 15.03 -5.03
CA GLU A 142 -1.36 15.09 -6.49
C GLU A 142 -1.01 16.48 -7.04
N GLU A 143 -1.45 17.55 -6.37
CA GLU A 143 -1.07 18.92 -6.70
C GLU A 143 0.44 19.15 -6.53
N ASP A 144 1.03 18.66 -5.44
CA ASP A 144 2.48 18.75 -5.18
C ASP A 144 3.29 17.98 -6.23
N ILE A 145 2.85 16.76 -6.60
CA ILE A 145 3.49 15.96 -7.65
C ILE A 145 3.41 16.69 -9.00
N LYS A 146 2.24 17.24 -9.34
CA LYS A 146 2.03 17.97 -10.59
C LYS A 146 2.91 19.22 -10.64
N SER A 147 2.90 20.04 -9.58
CA SER A 147 3.72 21.24 -9.44
C SER A 147 5.21 20.91 -9.61
N PHE A 148 5.70 19.84 -8.96
CA PHE A 148 7.09 19.40 -9.11
C PHE A 148 7.41 19.02 -10.58
N ARG A 149 6.55 18.25 -11.24
CA ARG A 149 6.76 17.82 -12.63
C ARG A 149 6.77 19.00 -13.61
N GLU A 150 5.88 19.96 -13.42
CA GLU A 150 5.78 21.17 -14.24
C GLU A 150 6.99 22.11 -14.04
N THR A 151 7.47 22.26 -12.81
CA THR A 151 8.58 23.17 -12.49
C THR A 151 9.96 22.57 -12.75
N SER A 152 10.14 21.27 -12.51
CA SER A 152 11.46 20.64 -12.46
C SER A 152 11.75 19.73 -13.67
N ILE A 153 10.72 19.15 -14.32
CA ILE A 153 10.92 18.16 -15.40
C ILE A 153 10.59 18.74 -16.78
N GLN A 154 9.48 19.48 -16.92
CA GLN A 154 9.07 20.02 -18.23
C GLN A 154 10.10 20.98 -18.85
N PRO A 155 10.74 21.91 -18.10
CA PRO A 155 11.77 22.77 -18.68
C PRO A 155 12.98 21.99 -19.19
N ILE A 156 13.38 20.92 -18.51
CA ILE A 156 14.51 20.05 -18.92
C ILE A 156 14.18 19.37 -20.26
N LYS A 157 12.98 18.78 -20.40
CA LYS A 157 12.55 18.12 -21.65
C LYS A 157 12.46 19.10 -22.82
N LEU A 158 12.04 20.35 -22.58
CA LEU A 158 12.03 21.39 -23.61
C LEU A 158 13.46 21.74 -24.06
N MET A 159 14.39 21.88 -23.11
CA MET A 159 15.81 22.16 -23.43
C MET A 159 16.48 21.02 -24.19
N GLU A 160 16.19 19.75 -23.86
CA GLU A 160 16.67 18.58 -24.63
C GLU A 160 16.17 18.61 -26.08
N ASN A 161 14.91 18.97 -26.29
CA ASN A 161 14.32 19.05 -27.63
C ASN A 161 14.87 20.23 -28.46
N VAL A 162 15.19 21.36 -27.82
CA VAL A 162 15.79 22.53 -28.51
C VAL A 162 17.25 22.26 -28.92
N ASN A 163 17.99 21.47 -28.16
CA ASN A 163 19.38 21.12 -28.47
C ASN A 163 19.51 20.07 -29.59
N ASN A 164 18.40 19.49 -30.08
CA ASN A 164 18.40 18.45 -31.11
C ASN A 164 18.66 18.97 -32.56
N GLY A 165 19.18 20.20 -32.70
CA GLY A 165 19.75 20.74 -33.94
C GLY A 165 21.28 20.63 -34.04
N GLY A 166 21.96 20.25 -32.96
CA GLY A 166 23.37 19.92 -32.96
C GLY A 166 23.58 18.68 -32.11
N LYS A 167 24.30 17.67 -32.62
CA LYS A 167 24.67 16.48 -31.84
C LYS A 167 25.59 16.89 -30.67
N ILE A 168 25.01 17.42 -29.61
CA ILE A 168 25.53 17.31 -28.27
C ILE A 168 25.04 15.94 -27.83
N GLY A 169 25.96 14.98 -27.76
CA GLY A 169 25.69 13.71 -27.12
C GLY A 169 25.41 13.99 -25.65
N ILE A 170 24.15 14.30 -25.33
CA ILE A 170 23.61 14.01 -24.02
C ILE A 170 23.61 12.49 -24.00
N GLN A 171 24.69 11.92 -23.45
CA GLN A 171 24.63 10.57 -22.94
C GLN A 171 23.34 10.50 -22.13
N ASP A 172 22.46 9.58 -22.53
CA ASP A 172 21.44 9.00 -21.67
C ASP A 172 21.93 9.10 -20.23
N ILE A 173 21.38 10.04 -19.44
CA ILE A 173 21.89 10.34 -18.09
C ILE A 173 21.44 9.16 -17.22
N GLY A 174 22.24 8.10 -17.30
CA GLY A 174 22.02 6.81 -16.70
C GLY A 174 20.84 6.07 -17.31
N GLY A 175 21.12 5.16 -18.25
CA GLY A 175 20.39 3.89 -18.24
C GLY A 175 20.42 3.41 -16.79
N SER A 176 19.28 3.49 -16.10
CA SER A 176 19.26 3.47 -14.65
C SER A 176 20.01 2.22 -14.19
N GLY A 177 20.90 2.35 -13.19
CA GLY A 177 21.50 1.20 -12.52
C GLY A 177 20.47 0.27 -11.85
N TRP A 178 19.18 0.50 -12.13
CA TRP A 178 18.03 -0.24 -11.69
C TRP A 178 18.04 -1.66 -12.23
N ASN A 179 17.96 -2.60 -11.30
CA ASN A 179 17.84 -4.02 -11.53
C ASN A 179 16.69 -4.56 -10.67
N GLY A 180 15.51 -4.66 -11.29
CA GLY A 180 14.33 -5.22 -10.61
C GLY A 180 14.52 -6.66 -10.13
N ALA A 181 15.39 -7.45 -10.77
CA ALA A 181 15.72 -8.80 -10.28
C ALA A 181 16.56 -8.77 -9.01
N ALA A 182 17.47 -7.79 -8.85
CA ALA A 182 18.20 -7.58 -7.61
C ALA A 182 17.25 -7.15 -6.48
N ALA A 183 16.29 -6.28 -6.77
CA ALA A 183 15.24 -5.92 -5.81
C ALA A 183 14.37 -7.13 -5.40
N ALA A 184 14.00 -7.99 -6.35
CA ALA A 184 13.28 -9.22 -6.06
C ALA A 184 14.12 -10.25 -5.28
N SER A 185 15.44 -10.32 -5.53
CA SER A 185 16.37 -11.15 -4.76
C SER A 185 16.46 -10.66 -3.32
N TYR A 186 16.55 -9.35 -3.11
CA TYR A 186 16.50 -8.77 -1.78
C TYR A 186 15.22 -9.18 -1.04
N ALA A 187 14.08 -9.10 -1.74
CA ALA A 187 12.81 -9.50 -1.17
C ALA A 187 12.82 -10.97 -0.73
N TYR A 188 13.41 -11.88 -1.51
CA TYR A 188 13.56 -13.29 -1.14
C TYR A 188 14.43 -13.49 0.10
N ASP A 189 15.53 -12.75 0.22
CA ASP A 189 16.47 -12.91 1.34
C ASP A 189 15.91 -12.39 2.67
N TRP A 190 15.03 -11.37 2.61
CA TRP A 190 14.62 -10.58 3.77
C TRP A 190 13.11 -10.63 4.08
N TYR A 191 12.26 -11.29 3.30
CA TYR A 191 10.83 -11.28 3.61
C TYR A 191 10.47 -11.86 4.99
N LYS A 192 11.29 -12.75 5.56
CA LYS A 192 11.09 -13.44 6.86
C LYS A 192 11.88 -12.89 8.05
N LYS A 193 12.70 -11.86 7.84
CA LYS A 193 13.61 -11.33 8.86
C LYS A 193 13.98 -9.89 8.57
N ARG A 194 14.55 -9.19 9.55
CA ARG A 194 14.91 -7.78 9.40
C ARG A 194 16.39 -7.64 9.04
N ASN A 195 16.70 -6.74 8.11
CA ASN A 195 18.08 -6.43 7.74
C ASN A 195 18.66 -5.44 8.75
N SER A 196 19.68 -5.88 9.51
CA SER A 196 20.30 -5.08 10.56
C SER A 196 21.06 -3.84 10.06
N GLN A 197 21.18 -3.64 8.75
CA GLN A 197 21.69 -2.38 8.18
C GLN A 197 20.66 -1.24 8.24
N TYR A 198 19.40 -1.57 8.43
CA TYR A 198 18.28 -0.63 8.48
C TYR A 198 17.56 -0.77 9.82
N ASP A 199 16.79 0.26 10.19
CA ASP A 199 15.93 0.16 11.34
C ASP A 199 14.76 -0.82 11.08
N SER A 200 14.13 -1.29 12.14
CA SER A 200 12.92 -2.12 12.05
C SER A 200 11.75 -1.41 12.68
N HIS A 201 10.60 -1.55 12.05
CA HIS A 201 9.38 -0.84 12.37
C HIS A 201 8.22 -1.82 12.62
N THR A 202 7.25 -1.43 13.45
CA THR A 202 5.99 -2.20 13.65
C THR A 202 5.28 -2.39 12.32
N LEU A 203 5.09 -1.32 11.56
CA LEU A 203 4.60 -1.35 10.18
C LEU A 203 5.78 -1.27 9.21
N ASN A 204 6.39 -2.42 8.92
CA ASN A 204 7.64 -2.48 8.16
C ASN A 204 7.51 -2.53 6.62
N CYS A 205 6.29 -2.48 6.07
CA CYS A 205 6.05 -2.77 4.66
C CYS A 205 6.83 -1.83 3.70
N THR A 206 6.73 -0.52 3.93
CA THR A 206 7.40 0.48 3.07
C THR A 206 8.90 0.54 3.34
N ASN A 207 9.35 0.38 4.58
CA ASN A 207 10.77 0.24 4.89
C ASN A 207 11.40 -0.93 4.12
N PHE A 208 10.79 -2.12 4.18
CA PHE A 208 11.23 -3.29 3.44
C PHE A 208 11.26 -3.06 1.93
N VAL A 209 10.19 -2.47 1.38
CA VAL A 209 10.14 -2.14 -0.05
C VAL A 209 11.24 -1.15 -0.41
N SER A 210 11.46 -0.10 0.39
CA SER A 210 12.53 0.88 0.13
C SER A 210 13.91 0.24 0.13
N GLN A 211 14.19 -0.69 1.05
CA GLN A 211 15.43 -1.45 1.06
C GLN A 211 15.58 -2.31 -0.20
N ALA A 212 14.52 -2.96 -0.67
CA ALA A 212 14.53 -3.72 -1.91
C ALA A 212 14.78 -2.81 -3.13
N ILE A 213 14.16 -1.62 -3.18
CA ILE A 213 14.39 -0.61 -4.20
C ILE A 213 15.84 -0.08 -4.16
N HIS A 214 16.41 0.09 -2.97
CA HIS A 214 17.81 0.47 -2.83
C HIS A 214 18.76 -0.63 -3.32
N ALA A 215 18.52 -1.88 -2.93
CA ALA A 215 19.27 -3.05 -3.41
C ALA A 215 19.11 -3.26 -4.93
N GLY A 216 17.98 -2.83 -5.49
CA GLY A 216 17.76 -2.75 -6.93
C GLY A 216 18.56 -1.65 -7.62
N GLY A 217 19.29 -0.80 -6.91
CA GLY A 217 20.19 0.20 -7.50
C GLY A 217 19.63 1.62 -7.59
N MET A 218 18.48 1.91 -6.96
CA MET A 218 18.04 3.30 -6.82
C MET A 218 18.87 4.02 -5.76
N SER A 219 19.46 5.15 -6.14
CA SER A 219 20.26 5.96 -5.22
C SER A 219 19.39 6.74 -4.24
N GLU A 220 19.84 6.80 -3.01
CA GLU A 220 19.27 7.68 -1.99
C GLU A 220 19.44 9.14 -2.36
N LYS A 221 18.44 9.95 -2.02
CA LYS A 221 18.52 11.39 -2.04
C LYS A 221 18.47 11.87 -0.59
N LYS A 222 19.58 12.37 -0.07
CA LYS A 222 19.73 12.76 1.34
C LYS A 222 20.18 14.19 1.53
N LEU A 223 19.94 14.69 2.75
CA LEU A 223 20.45 15.95 3.25
C LEU A 223 21.90 15.81 3.74
N SER A 224 22.61 16.94 3.80
CA SER A 224 23.90 17.03 4.48
C SER A 224 23.95 18.33 5.29
N PRO A 225 24.07 18.29 6.63
CA PRO A 225 24.13 17.08 7.47
C PRO A 225 22.80 16.30 7.50
N LEU A 226 22.86 15.02 7.86
CA LEU A 226 21.66 14.21 8.06
C LEU A 226 20.92 14.69 9.32
N PRO A 227 19.59 14.93 9.23
CA PRO A 227 18.76 15.07 10.42
C PRO A 227 18.93 13.87 11.33
N ARG A 228 18.91 14.08 12.65
CA ARG A 228 18.84 12.96 13.57
C ARG A 228 17.49 12.27 13.39
N HIS A 229 17.50 10.94 13.39
CA HIS A 229 16.30 10.14 13.44
C HIS A 229 15.39 10.22 12.21
N ILE A 230 14.07 10.10 12.38
CA ILE A 230 13.09 10.22 11.30
C ILE A 230 12.86 11.69 10.98
N TYR A 231 13.02 12.04 9.71
CA TYR A 231 12.76 13.36 9.17
C TYR A 231 11.50 13.32 8.32
N ASP A 232 10.48 14.07 8.74
CA ASP A 232 9.23 14.23 8.00
C ASP A 232 9.46 14.96 6.68
N THR A 233 9.48 14.20 5.57
CA THR A 233 9.73 14.73 4.25
C THR A 233 9.31 13.80 3.12
N THR A 234 8.81 14.41 2.06
CA THR A 234 8.58 13.78 0.74
C THR A 234 9.55 14.30 -0.32
N SER A 235 10.57 15.07 0.08
CA SER A 235 11.56 15.68 -0.82
C SER A 235 12.88 14.93 -0.89
N TYR A 236 13.13 14.09 0.11
CA TYR A 236 14.29 13.20 0.25
C TYR A 236 13.79 11.77 0.40
N TRP A 237 14.65 10.78 0.16
CA TRP A 237 14.38 9.36 0.35
C TRP A 237 15.70 8.69 0.72
N TYR A 238 15.84 8.32 1.98
CA TYR A 238 17.04 7.74 2.56
C TYR A 238 16.74 6.95 3.84
N SER A 239 17.59 5.96 4.12
CA SER A 239 17.77 5.35 5.43
C SER A 239 19.26 5.09 5.60
N ASP A 240 19.89 5.84 6.51
CA ASP A 240 21.34 5.80 6.76
C ASP A 240 21.57 5.43 8.23
N ARG A 241 22.71 4.79 8.51
CA ARG A 241 23.07 4.33 9.85
C ARG A 241 24.43 4.86 10.24
N THR A 242 24.47 5.69 11.27
CA THR A 242 25.71 6.19 11.85
C THR A 242 26.11 5.35 13.07
N HIS A 243 27.41 5.30 13.36
CA HIS A 243 27.96 4.63 14.53
C HIS A 243 28.58 5.69 15.43
N GLU A 244 27.93 5.99 16.55
CA GLU A 244 28.38 7.00 17.51
C GLU A 244 28.91 6.33 18.77
N CYS A 245 30.07 6.78 19.26
CA CYS A 245 30.68 6.30 20.49
C CYS A 245 30.77 7.44 21.51
N VAL A 246 30.12 7.27 22.65
CA VAL A 246 30.26 8.15 23.81
C VAL A 246 31.29 7.53 24.75
N GLY A 247 32.54 7.99 24.64
CA GLY A 247 33.68 7.42 25.34
C GLY A 247 34.16 6.08 24.74
N SER A 248 35.04 5.36 25.44
CA SER A 248 35.68 4.15 24.93
C SER A 248 34.81 2.89 24.96
N ASN A 249 33.70 2.89 25.71
CA ASN A 249 32.93 1.67 26.04
C ASN A 249 31.42 1.76 25.72
N SER A 250 30.94 2.84 25.11
CA SER A 250 29.51 3.00 24.77
C SER A 250 29.35 3.45 23.33
N CYS A 251 29.36 2.49 22.40
CA CYS A 251 29.04 2.73 21.00
C CYS A 251 27.64 2.23 20.67
N ARG A 252 26.89 3.00 19.89
CA ARG A 252 25.53 2.67 19.44
C ARG A 252 25.35 3.05 17.99
N TYR A 253 24.52 2.29 17.30
CA TYR A 253 24.04 2.68 15.98
C TYR A 253 22.87 3.64 16.12
N HIS A 254 22.84 4.67 15.28
CA HIS A 254 21.72 5.58 15.12
C HIS A 254 21.22 5.49 13.69
N TYR A 255 19.93 5.26 13.53
CA TYR A 255 19.26 5.26 12.24
C TYR A 255 18.72 6.65 11.94
N HIS A 256 18.83 7.04 10.67
CA HIS A 256 18.40 8.32 10.14
C HIS A 256 17.57 8.05 8.90
N GLU A 257 16.29 8.38 8.92
CA GLU A 257 15.37 7.96 7.87
C GLU A 257 14.50 9.13 7.41
N ALA A 258 14.17 9.19 6.13
CA ALA A 258 13.08 10.05 5.66
C ALA A 258 11.75 9.33 5.84
N THR A 259 10.66 10.04 6.14
CA THR A 259 9.33 9.41 6.18
C THR A 259 8.93 8.78 4.85
N SER A 260 9.38 9.33 3.72
CA SER A 260 9.24 8.71 2.39
C SER A 260 9.91 7.34 2.24
N TRP A 261 10.87 6.98 3.11
CA TRP A 261 11.49 5.66 3.14
C TRP A 261 10.61 4.63 3.85
N ILE A 262 9.78 5.05 4.80
CA ILE A 262 9.12 4.16 5.77
C ILE A 262 7.58 4.24 5.78
N ARG A 263 6.95 5.28 5.18
CA ARG A 263 5.48 5.46 5.14
C ARG A 263 4.89 5.26 3.75
N VAL A 264 3.75 4.56 3.68
CA VAL A 264 3.05 4.26 2.40
C VAL A 264 2.75 5.52 1.59
N VAL A 265 2.20 6.55 2.24
CA VAL A 265 1.77 7.79 1.58
C VAL A 265 2.97 8.63 1.13
N ASP A 266 3.99 8.77 1.97
CA ASP A 266 5.16 9.60 1.68
C ASP A 266 6.07 8.97 0.62
N PHE A 267 6.16 7.64 0.59
CA PHE A 267 6.85 6.89 -0.46
C PHE A 267 6.26 7.19 -1.83
N TYR A 268 4.93 7.21 -1.93
CA TYR A 268 4.24 7.58 -3.15
C TYR A 268 4.49 9.05 -3.52
N SER A 269 4.33 9.97 -2.56
CA SER A 269 4.56 11.39 -2.80
C SER A 269 5.98 11.65 -3.33
N TYR A 270 7.00 10.97 -2.79
CA TYR A 270 8.37 11.06 -3.28
C TYR A 270 8.55 10.44 -4.67
N TRP A 271 8.24 9.16 -4.84
CA TRP A 271 8.59 8.45 -6.07
C TRP A 271 7.76 8.89 -7.26
N SER A 272 6.49 9.24 -7.07
CA SER A 272 5.60 9.68 -8.14
C SER A 272 6.02 11.01 -8.76
N LYS A 273 6.85 11.81 -8.09
CA LYS A 273 7.45 13.01 -8.69
C LYS A 273 8.29 12.69 -9.91
N THR A 274 8.98 11.53 -9.92
CA THR A 274 9.94 11.15 -10.98
C THR A 274 9.59 9.86 -11.71
N LYS A 275 8.80 8.98 -11.09
CA LYS A 275 8.39 7.68 -11.64
C LYS A 275 7.00 7.72 -12.23
N ASN A 276 6.78 6.87 -13.23
CA ASN A 276 5.47 6.67 -13.81
C ASN A 276 4.61 5.84 -12.87
N VAL A 277 3.33 6.20 -12.78
CA VAL A 277 2.35 5.52 -11.93
C VAL A 277 1.20 5.03 -12.79
N THR A 278 0.70 3.84 -12.48
CA THR A 278 -0.60 3.36 -12.99
C THR A 278 -1.52 3.08 -11.81
N ILE A 279 -2.65 3.79 -11.74
CA ILE A 279 -3.69 3.59 -10.73
C ILE A 279 -4.87 2.86 -11.40
N SER A 280 -5.37 1.80 -10.79
CA SER A 280 -6.54 1.08 -11.29
C SER A 280 -7.17 0.21 -10.22
N SER A 281 -8.49 0.05 -10.26
CA SER A 281 -9.23 -0.99 -9.53
C SER A 281 -9.22 -2.34 -10.25
N THR A 282 -8.69 -2.40 -11.47
CA THR A 282 -8.70 -3.62 -12.30
C THR A 282 -7.37 -4.35 -12.20
N LYS A 283 -7.36 -5.53 -11.57
CA LYS A 283 -6.16 -6.37 -11.40
C LYS A 283 -5.43 -6.66 -12.73
N SER A 284 -6.14 -6.89 -13.84
CA SER A 284 -5.49 -7.13 -15.14
C SER A 284 -4.73 -5.90 -15.67
N THR A 285 -5.22 -4.69 -15.41
CA THR A 285 -4.52 -3.44 -15.73
C THR A 285 -3.25 -3.31 -14.90
N ILE A 286 -3.30 -3.69 -13.62
CA ILE A 286 -2.14 -3.71 -12.73
C ILE A 286 -1.11 -4.72 -13.24
N VAL A 287 -1.52 -5.96 -13.49
CA VAL A 287 -0.64 -7.01 -14.04
C VAL A 287 0.02 -6.55 -15.35
N SER A 288 -0.71 -5.93 -16.27
CA SER A 288 -0.13 -5.49 -17.56
C SER A 288 0.87 -4.34 -17.40
N ASN A 289 0.71 -3.52 -16.37
CA ASN A 289 1.54 -2.35 -16.09
C ASN A 289 2.66 -2.59 -15.08
N SER A 290 2.75 -3.77 -14.48
CA SER A 290 3.79 -4.14 -13.52
C SER A 290 4.90 -5.00 -14.13
N LEU A 291 6.13 -4.77 -13.69
CA LEU A 291 7.30 -5.60 -13.92
C LEU A 291 7.92 -6.02 -12.57
N VAL A 292 8.79 -7.03 -12.60
CA VAL A 292 9.57 -7.43 -11.42
C VAL A 292 10.41 -6.24 -10.93
N GLY A 293 10.33 -5.97 -9.63
CA GLY A 293 10.95 -4.83 -8.96
C GLY A 293 10.05 -3.59 -8.84
N ASP A 294 8.92 -3.51 -9.54
CA ASP A 294 7.96 -2.42 -9.33
C ASP A 294 7.27 -2.56 -7.97
N VAL A 295 6.72 -1.46 -7.48
CA VAL A 295 5.99 -1.43 -6.19
C VAL A 295 4.50 -1.32 -6.45
N VAL A 296 3.72 -2.14 -5.76
CA VAL A 296 2.26 -2.08 -5.74
C VAL A 296 1.82 -1.61 -4.36
N GLN A 297 1.04 -0.55 -4.32
CA GLN A 297 0.36 -0.12 -3.11
C GLN A 297 -1.13 -0.45 -3.18
N LEU A 298 -1.71 -0.76 -2.01
CA LEU A 298 -3.04 -1.33 -1.86
C LEU A 298 -4.00 -0.35 -1.16
N LYS A 299 -5.26 -0.32 -1.60
CA LYS A 299 -6.34 0.47 -1.04
C LYS A 299 -7.66 -0.31 -1.15
N ARG A 300 -8.44 -0.39 -0.05
CA ARG A 300 -9.66 -1.22 0.00
C ARG A 300 -10.81 -0.62 -0.80
N ALA A 301 -11.06 0.68 -0.66
CA ALA A 301 -12.11 1.39 -1.36
C ALA A 301 -11.49 2.59 -2.08
N SER A 302 -12.07 3.05 -3.19
CA SER A 302 -11.51 4.14 -4.01
C SER A 302 -11.33 5.47 -3.26
N ASP A 303 -12.05 5.67 -2.17
CA ASP A 303 -12.04 6.84 -1.27
C ASP A 303 -11.48 6.51 0.13
N GLY A 304 -10.90 5.31 0.34
CA GLY A 304 -10.24 4.92 1.58
C GLY A 304 -8.74 5.27 1.64
N ARG A 305 -8.03 4.87 2.70
CA ARG A 305 -6.57 5.05 2.81
C ARG A 305 -5.80 4.03 1.95
N TRP A 306 -4.64 4.45 1.46
CA TRP A 306 -3.59 3.52 1.03
C TRP A 306 -2.91 2.94 2.27
N PHE A 307 -2.87 1.62 2.41
CA PHE A 307 -2.52 0.98 3.68
C PHE A 307 -1.31 0.05 3.60
N HIS A 308 -0.83 -0.30 2.41
CA HIS A 308 0.27 -1.27 2.29
C HIS A 308 1.11 -1.04 1.04
N SER A 309 2.42 -1.27 1.17
CA SER A 309 3.40 -1.31 0.08
C SER A 309 3.95 -2.73 -0.09
N MET A 310 3.91 -3.26 -1.31
CA MET A 310 4.52 -4.55 -1.64
C MET A 310 5.36 -4.45 -2.91
N ILE A 311 6.43 -5.23 -3.00
CA ILE A 311 7.28 -5.30 -4.20
C ILE A 311 6.88 -6.49 -5.08
N VAL A 312 6.86 -6.29 -6.40
CA VAL A 312 6.67 -7.36 -7.37
C VAL A 312 7.93 -8.22 -7.42
N ASN A 313 7.91 -9.40 -6.81
CA ASN A 313 9.06 -10.31 -6.81
C ASN A 313 9.06 -11.26 -8.03
N ARG A 314 7.89 -11.51 -8.64
CA ARG A 314 7.76 -12.41 -9.79
C ARG A 314 6.56 -12.06 -10.66
N LYS A 315 6.64 -12.36 -11.95
CA LYS A 315 5.52 -12.28 -12.91
C LYS A 315 5.43 -13.59 -13.69
N ALA A 316 4.37 -14.34 -13.47
CA ALA A 316 4.16 -15.65 -14.06
C ALA A 316 2.67 -16.00 -14.09
N ASN A 317 2.27 -16.99 -14.89
CA ASN A 317 0.91 -17.55 -14.90
C ASN A 317 -0.21 -16.50 -15.08
N GLY A 318 0.06 -15.45 -15.87
CA GLY A 318 -0.92 -14.38 -16.13
C GLY A 318 -1.16 -13.43 -14.96
N THR A 319 -0.35 -13.48 -13.90
CA THR A 319 -0.44 -12.58 -12.75
C THR A 319 0.94 -12.08 -12.29
N ILE A 320 0.94 -11.17 -11.33
CA ILE A 320 2.12 -10.78 -10.56
C ILE A 320 2.06 -11.37 -9.16
N TYR A 321 3.22 -11.62 -8.60
CA TYR A 321 3.41 -12.09 -7.24
C TYR A 321 4.11 -11.00 -6.45
N LEU A 322 3.65 -10.79 -5.23
CA LEU A 322 4.04 -9.71 -4.35
C LEU A 322 4.74 -10.26 -3.10
N ALA A 323 5.69 -9.48 -2.59
CA ALA A 323 6.36 -9.71 -1.33
C ALA A 323 6.26 -8.48 -0.41
N GLY A 324 6.20 -8.72 0.89
CA GLY A 324 6.09 -7.71 1.95
C GLY A 324 6.54 -8.28 3.30
N ASN A 325 6.86 -7.42 4.26
CA ASN A 325 7.54 -7.83 5.50
C ASN A 325 6.72 -7.59 6.78
N THR A 326 5.52 -6.99 6.69
CA THR A 326 4.61 -6.89 7.84
C THR A 326 4.06 -8.27 8.21
N ASN A 327 3.59 -9.05 7.23
CA ASN A 327 3.09 -10.42 7.43
C ASN A 327 4.02 -11.47 6.81
N ASP A 328 5.33 -11.19 6.77
CA ASP A 328 6.38 -12.05 6.18
C ASP A 328 5.94 -12.79 4.89
N THR A 329 5.42 -12.01 3.94
CA THR A 329 4.77 -12.50 2.75
C THR A 329 5.75 -12.57 1.58
N TYR A 330 5.80 -13.72 0.90
CA TYR A 330 6.54 -13.89 -0.35
C TYR A 330 5.71 -14.70 -1.34
N ASP A 331 5.81 -14.33 -2.62
CA ASP A 331 5.10 -15.00 -3.70
C ASP A 331 3.56 -15.02 -3.51
N LYS A 332 2.98 -13.95 -2.96
CA LYS A 332 1.52 -13.81 -2.86
C LYS A 332 0.96 -13.32 -4.20
N PRO A 333 0.12 -14.10 -4.91
CA PRO A 333 -0.40 -13.66 -6.20
C PRO A 333 -1.41 -12.53 -6.00
N LEU A 334 -1.40 -11.54 -6.92
CA LEU A 334 -2.38 -10.44 -6.88
C LEU A 334 -3.84 -10.92 -6.92
N THR A 335 -4.09 -12.11 -7.47
CA THR A 335 -5.41 -12.73 -7.51
C THR A 335 -6.00 -12.95 -6.13
N ASP A 336 -5.15 -13.19 -5.12
CA ASP A 336 -5.56 -13.57 -3.76
C ASP A 336 -5.67 -12.35 -2.83
N ILE A 337 -5.40 -11.14 -3.35
CA ILE A 337 -5.48 -9.89 -2.59
C ILE A 337 -6.87 -9.27 -2.74
N SER A 338 -7.57 -9.03 -1.64
CA SER A 338 -8.93 -8.48 -1.59
C SER A 338 -9.02 -6.95 -1.73
N ALA A 339 -7.89 -6.25 -1.80
CA ALA A 339 -7.87 -4.82 -2.11
C ALA A 339 -8.60 -4.52 -3.45
N GLN A 340 -9.34 -3.41 -3.50
CA GLN A 340 -10.15 -3.06 -4.67
C GLN A 340 -9.55 -1.91 -5.49
N SER A 341 -8.53 -1.22 -4.98
CA SER A 341 -7.77 -0.21 -5.72
C SER A 341 -6.27 -0.41 -5.52
N PHE A 342 -5.52 -0.20 -6.60
CA PHE A 342 -4.10 -0.46 -6.66
C PHE A 342 -3.40 0.70 -7.36
N ARG A 343 -2.17 1.00 -6.95
CA ARG A 343 -1.25 1.82 -7.74
C ARG A 343 0.10 1.15 -7.89
N VAL A 344 0.60 1.14 -9.12
CA VAL A 344 1.92 0.62 -9.48
C VAL A 344 2.87 1.78 -9.69
N ILE A 345 3.93 1.86 -8.89
CA ILE A 345 5.04 2.79 -9.08
C ILE A 345 6.11 2.05 -9.88
N LYS A 346 6.39 2.54 -11.09
CA LYS A 346 7.25 1.87 -12.07
C LYS A 346 8.68 2.36 -11.97
N PHE A 347 9.62 1.46 -11.68
CA PHE A 347 11.01 1.84 -11.42
C PHE A 347 11.93 1.77 -12.65
N ARG A 348 11.49 1.07 -13.70
CA ARG A 348 12.17 0.94 -14.99
C ARG A 348 11.92 2.11 -15.94
#